data_AF-A0A359FII8-F1
#
_entry.id   AF-A0A359FII8-F1
#
_cell.length_a   1.000
_cell.length_b   1.000
_cell.length_c   1.000
_cell.angle_alpha   90.00
_cell.angle_beta   90.00
_cell.angle_gamma   90.00
#
_symmetry.space_group_name_H-M   'P 1'
#
loop_
_entity.id
_entity.type
_entity.pdbx_description
1 polymer ?
#
loop_
_entity_poly.entity_id
_entity_poly.type
_entity_poly.pdbx_seq_one_letter_code
_entity_poly.pdbx_strand_id
1 'polypeptide(L)'
;MIPREKALQITAIYLYICDLYESELKFKCERFSNNCNPEFSDQELITVYLFVMHAEQRFKIKQIHQFAKDYLLSWFPKLPSYVAFNTRLNRLGDALNHITNDLLVTLKPAGCTPDINLLDSMPIITCSGKRQGKVA
;
A
#
# COMPACT_ATOMS: atom_id res chain seq x y z
N MET A 1 2.55 6.20 23.13
CA MET A 1 1.94 7.37 22.47
C MET A 1 2.68 7.62 21.17
N ILE A 2 1.96 7.92 20.08
CA ILE A 2 2.56 8.24 18.78
C ILE A 2 3.10 9.67 18.83
N PRO A 3 4.32 9.94 18.31
CA PRO A 3 4.86 11.29 18.18
C PRO A 3 3.93 12.22 17.39
N ARG A 4 3.88 13.50 17.74
CA ARG A 4 2.98 14.48 17.11
C ARG A 4 3.15 14.56 15.58
N GLU A 5 4.38 14.45 15.09
CA GLU A 5 4.68 14.46 13.65
C GLU A 5 4.03 13.28 12.92
N LYS A 6 4.15 12.07 13.48
CA LYS A 6 3.53 10.85 12.95
C LYS A 6 1.99 10.93 13.00
N ALA A 7 1.45 11.56 14.04
CA ALA A 7 0.02 11.83 14.15
C ALA A 7 -0.49 12.75 13.02
N LEU A 8 0.27 13.81 12.67
CA LEU A 8 -0.09 14.67 11.53
C LEU A 8 0.01 13.93 10.19
N GLN A 9 1.04 13.08 10.02
CA GLN A 9 1.22 12.29 8.82
C GLN A 9 0.05 11.31 8.59
N ILE A 10 -0.35 10.56 9.62
CA ILE A 10 -1.47 9.62 9.46
C ILE A 10 -2.79 10.35 9.19
N THR A 11 -3.02 11.51 9.81
CA THR A 11 -4.20 12.34 9.51
C THR A 11 -4.18 12.84 8.07
N ALA A 12 -3.03 13.30 7.57
CA ALA A 12 -2.90 13.76 6.18
C ALA A 12 -3.17 12.63 5.17
N ILE A 13 -2.60 11.44 5.43
CA ILE A 13 -2.84 10.24 4.59
C ILE A 13 -4.33 9.86 4.62
N TYR A 14 -4.95 9.87 5.80
CA TYR A 14 -6.36 9.53 5.95
C TYR A 14 -7.27 10.48 5.17
N LEU A 15 -7.07 11.79 5.31
CA LEU A 15 -7.85 12.80 4.59
C LEU A 15 -7.70 12.65 3.07
N TYR A 16 -6.47 12.45 2.60
CA TYR A 16 -6.20 12.22 1.18
C TYR A 16 -6.93 10.99 0.64
N ILE A 17 -6.92 9.88 1.37
CA ILE A 17 -7.62 8.66 0.96
C ILE A 17 -9.13 8.85 0.99
N CYS A 18 -9.67 9.59 1.97
CA CYS A 18 -11.10 9.90 2.02
C CYS A 18 -11.54 10.73 0.80
N ASP A 19 -10.77 11.75 0.41
CA ASP A 19 -11.06 12.56 -0.76
C ASP A 19 -11.02 11.71 -2.05
N LEU A 20 -10.00 10.87 -2.22
CA LEU A 20 -9.91 9.92 -3.33
C LEU A 20 -11.03 8.88 -3.33
N TYR A 21 -11.49 8.47 -2.15
CA TYR A 21 -12.56 7.50 -2.02
C TYR A 21 -13.88 8.07 -2.52
N GLU A 22 -14.18 9.31 -2.14
CA GLU A 22 -15.41 9.97 -2.56
C GLU A 22 -15.43 10.30 -4.04
N SER A 23 -14.29 10.61 -4.65
CA SER A 23 -14.21 10.89 -6.08
C SER A 23 -14.34 9.60 -6.92
N GLU A 24 -13.47 8.61 -6.67
CA GLU A 24 -13.26 7.52 -7.65
C GLU A 24 -13.14 6.14 -7.00
N LEU A 25 -12.51 6.02 -5.83
CA LEU A 25 -12.15 4.71 -5.26
C LEU A 25 -13.37 3.89 -4.84
N LYS A 26 -14.46 4.53 -4.41
CA LYS A 26 -15.68 3.84 -3.99
C LYS A 26 -16.23 2.88 -5.04
N PHE A 27 -16.12 3.25 -6.33
CA PHE A 27 -16.57 2.42 -7.44
C PHE A 27 -15.63 1.24 -7.73
N LYS A 28 -14.36 1.34 -7.34
CA LYS A 28 -13.35 0.28 -7.50
C LYS A 28 -13.39 -0.75 -6.37
N CYS A 29 -13.85 -0.35 -5.18
CA CYS A 29 -13.89 -1.18 -3.98
C CYS A 29 -15.31 -1.62 -3.57
N GLU A 30 -16.31 -1.35 -4.41
CA GLU A 30 -17.71 -1.62 -4.09
C GLU A 30 -17.96 -3.12 -3.86
N ARG A 31 -18.77 -3.42 -2.84
CA ARG A 31 -19.12 -4.79 -2.48
C ARG A 31 -20.59 -5.06 -2.76
N PHE A 32 -20.85 -5.95 -3.71
CA PHE A 32 -22.20 -6.42 -4.04
C PHE A 32 -22.65 -7.56 -3.10
N SER A 33 -22.59 -7.34 -1.79
CA SER A 33 -23.00 -8.33 -0.79
C SER A 33 -23.73 -7.68 0.38
N ASN A 34 -24.49 -8.46 1.14
CA ASN A 34 -25.19 -7.96 2.34
C ASN A 34 -24.24 -7.35 3.39
N ASN A 35 -22.93 -7.66 3.34
CA ASN A 35 -21.91 -7.08 4.18
C ASN A 35 -21.12 -5.99 3.42
N CYS A 36 -21.84 -5.10 2.74
CA CYS A 36 -21.26 -4.01 1.96
C CYS A 36 -20.65 -2.90 2.84
N ASN A 37 -21.16 -2.73 4.06
CA ASN A 37 -20.76 -1.66 4.97
C ASN A 37 -20.05 -2.24 6.21
N PRO A 38 -18.73 -2.52 6.13
CA PRO A 38 -17.98 -2.98 7.29
C PRO A 38 -17.79 -1.87 8.33
N GLU A 39 -17.74 -2.22 9.62
CA GLU A 39 -17.47 -1.26 10.70
C GLU A 39 -16.08 -0.59 10.58
N PHE A 40 -15.07 -1.35 10.14
CA PHE A 40 -13.76 -0.84 9.79
C PHE A 40 -13.75 -0.55 8.30
N SER A 41 -13.56 0.69 7.89
CA SER A 41 -13.76 1.11 6.50
C SER A 41 -12.58 0.70 5.60
N ASP A 42 -12.76 0.75 4.29
CA ASP A 42 -11.66 0.49 3.35
C ASP A 42 -10.67 1.65 3.32
N GLN A 43 -11.12 2.89 3.56
CA GLN A 43 -10.24 4.06 3.74
C GLN A 43 -9.31 3.89 4.94
N GLU A 44 -9.84 3.44 6.09
CA GLU A 44 -9.04 3.17 7.29
C GLU A 44 -8.01 2.05 7.03
N LEU A 45 -8.41 1.00 6.29
CA LEU A 45 -7.54 -0.12 5.95
C LEU A 45 -6.35 0.32 5.08
N ILE A 46 -6.59 1.10 4.02
CA ILE A 46 -5.55 1.63 3.14
C ILE A 46 -4.65 2.61 3.94
N THR A 47 -5.25 3.45 4.78
CA THR A 47 -4.51 4.41 5.61
C THR A 47 -3.52 3.70 6.52
N VAL A 48 -3.98 2.69 7.27
CA VAL A 48 -3.11 1.90 8.16
C VAL A 48 -2.01 1.22 7.37
N TYR A 49 -2.33 0.64 6.21
CA TYR A 49 -1.36 -0.03 5.36
C TYR A 49 -0.25 0.92 4.88
N LEU A 50 -0.62 2.04 4.26
CA LEU A 50 0.33 3.03 3.71
C LEU A 50 1.13 3.72 4.80
N PHE A 51 0.47 4.15 5.88
CA PHE A 51 1.13 4.84 6.97
C PHE A 51 2.19 3.96 7.64
N VAL A 52 1.86 2.72 7.98
CA VAL A 52 2.82 1.85 8.69
C VAL A 52 3.95 1.41 7.75
N MET A 53 3.66 1.17 6.47
CA MET A 53 4.73 0.93 5.49
C MET A 53 5.69 2.13 5.41
N HIS A 54 5.17 3.34 5.32
CA HIS A 54 5.99 4.54 5.17
C HIS A 54 6.73 4.93 6.45
N ALA A 55 6.03 5.03 7.59
CA ALA A 55 6.58 5.56 8.83
C ALA A 55 7.42 4.56 9.63
N GLU A 56 7.12 3.26 9.52
CA GLU A 56 7.81 2.20 10.28
C GLU A 56 8.64 1.26 9.39
N GLN A 57 8.58 1.42 8.06
CA GLN A 57 9.30 0.58 7.09
C GLN A 57 9.04 -0.92 7.30
N ARG A 58 7.81 -1.26 7.73
CA ARG A 58 7.35 -2.64 7.94
C ARG A 58 6.61 -3.13 6.70
N PHE A 59 7.26 -3.99 5.92
CA PHE A 59 6.70 -4.47 4.66
C PHE A 59 5.85 -5.74 4.78
N LYS A 60 5.97 -6.47 5.90
CA LYS A 60 5.15 -7.69 6.12
C LYS A 60 3.78 -7.30 6.67
N ILE A 61 2.70 -7.75 6.02
CA ILE A 61 1.30 -7.48 6.43
C ILE A 61 1.06 -7.84 7.91
N LYS A 62 1.65 -8.95 8.38
CA LYS A 62 1.57 -9.35 9.79
C LYS A 62 2.18 -8.31 10.74
N GLN A 63 3.31 -7.71 10.37
CA GLN A 63 3.97 -6.66 11.17
C GLN A 63 3.18 -5.35 11.14
N ILE A 64 2.52 -5.05 10.02
CA ILE A 64 1.63 -3.89 9.87
C ILE A 64 0.42 -4.03 10.80
N HIS A 65 -0.28 -5.16 10.72
CA HIS A 65 -1.44 -5.44 11.56
C HIS A 65 -1.08 -5.41 13.06
N GLN A 66 0.04 -6.05 13.43
CA GLN A 66 0.52 -6.05 14.80
C GLN A 66 0.83 -4.62 15.29
N PHE A 67 1.49 -3.80 14.46
CA PHE A 67 1.75 -2.40 14.81
C PHE A 67 0.45 -1.61 15.01
N ALA A 68 -0.52 -1.78 14.12
CA ALA A 68 -1.82 -1.12 14.24
C ALA A 68 -2.54 -1.52 15.54
N LYS A 69 -2.47 -2.80 15.88
CA LYS A 69 -3.02 -3.32 17.14
C LYS A 69 -2.32 -2.72 18.37
N ASP A 70 -0.99 -2.58 18.34
CA ASP A 70 -0.25 -2.14 19.52
C ASP A 70 -0.31 -0.62 19.72
N TYR A 71 -0.37 0.17 18.64
CA TYR A 71 -0.18 1.62 18.69
C TYR A 71 -1.35 2.45 18.12
N LEU A 72 -2.17 1.88 17.24
CA LEU A 72 -3.23 2.62 16.53
C LEU A 72 -4.65 2.27 16.97
N LEU A 73 -4.84 1.37 17.94
CA LEU A 73 -6.18 0.98 18.41
C LEU A 73 -7.03 2.15 18.93
N SER A 74 -6.42 3.17 19.55
CA SER A 74 -7.16 4.34 20.01
C SER A 74 -7.72 5.19 18.87
N TRP A 75 -7.14 5.09 17.68
CA TRP A 75 -7.54 5.83 16.47
C TRP A 75 -8.45 4.96 15.59
N PHE A 76 -8.18 3.65 15.54
CA PHE A 76 -8.96 2.65 14.80
C PHE A 76 -9.50 1.58 15.75
N PRO A 77 -10.53 1.88 16.56
CA PRO A 77 -11.02 0.97 17.60
C PRO A 77 -11.64 -0.31 17.04
N LYS A 78 -12.12 -0.27 15.79
CA LYS A 78 -12.77 -1.40 15.10
C LYS A 78 -11.79 -2.25 14.28
N LEU A 79 -10.49 -2.18 14.55
CA LEU A 79 -9.47 -2.94 13.82
C LEU A 79 -9.82 -4.45 13.80
N PRO A 80 -9.97 -5.07 12.61
CA PRO A 80 -10.39 -6.46 12.50
C PRO A 80 -9.26 -7.43 12.86
N SER A 81 -9.58 -8.72 12.91
CA SER A 81 -8.57 -9.78 13.08
C SER A 81 -7.55 -9.75 11.92
N TYR A 82 -6.34 -10.28 12.14
CA TYR A 82 -5.30 -10.33 11.11
C TYR A 82 -5.79 -11.00 9.82
N VAL A 83 -6.55 -12.10 9.95
CA VAL A 83 -7.09 -12.83 8.80
C VAL A 83 -8.04 -11.95 8.01
N ALA A 84 -9.00 -11.30 8.68
CA ALA A 84 -9.94 -10.39 8.02
C ALA A 84 -9.24 -9.17 7.41
N PHE A 85 -8.24 -8.60 8.10
CA PHE A 85 -7.42 -7.51 7.59
C PHE A 85 -6.70 -7.90 6.30
N ASN A 86 -5.99 -9.04 6.31
CA ASN A 86 -5.22 -9.53 5.16
C ASN A 86 -6.13 -9.87 3.97
N THR A 87 -7.24 -10.59 4.21
CA THR A 87 -8.21 -10.93 3.15
C THR A 87 -8.79 -9.68 2.50
N ARG A 88 -9.10 -8.64 3.29
CA ARG A 88 -9.61 -7.37 2.76
C ARG A 88 -8.56 -6.61 1.99
N LEU A 89 -7.33 -6.51 2.51
CA LEU A 89 -6.23 -5.84 1.82
C LEU A 89 -5.99 -6.45 0.44
N ASN A 90 -5.98 -7.78 0.33
CA ASN A 90 -5.79 -8.47 -0.95
C ASN A 90 -6.94 -8.22 -1.95
N ARG A 91 -8.14 -7.83 -1.50
CA ARG A 91 -9.26 -7.44 -2.37
C ARG A 91 -9.15 -6.01 -2.87
N LEU A 92 -8.36 -5.17 -2.23
CA LEU A 92 -8.15 -3.76 -2.61
C LEU A 92 -7.01 -3.60 -3.63
N GLY A 93 -6.59 -4.66 -4.31
CA GLY A 93 -5.53 -4.60 -5.32
C GLY A 93 -5.82 -3.59 -6.43
N ASP A 94 -7.05 -3.61 -6.97
CA ASP A 94 -7.46 -2.66 -8.02
C ASP A 94 -7.55 -1.22 -7.51
N ALA A 95 -7.92 -1.04 -6.25
CA ALA A 95 -7.94 0.26 -5.59
C ALA A 95 -6.53 0.85 -5.46
N LEU A 96 -5.60 0.03 -5.00
CA LEU A 96 -4.19 0.42 -4.86
C LEU A 96 -3.58 0.72 -6.22
N ASN A 97 -3.86 -0.08 -7.24
CA ASN A 97 -3.44 0.18 -8.62
C ASN A 97 -3.96 1.54 -9.11
N HIS A 98 -5.23 1.84 -8.83
CA HIS A 98 -5.84 3.13 -9.20
C HIS A 98 -5.17 4.30 -8.49
N ILE A 99 -4.96 4.19 -7.16
CA ILE A 99 -4.22 5.19 -6.37
C ILE A 99 -2.82 5.40 -6.94
N THR A 100 -2.10 4.34 -7.29
CA THR A 100 -0.75 4.48 -7.85
C THR A 100 -0.75 5.16 -9.21
N ASN A 101 -1.72 4.86 -10.07
CA ASN A 101 -1.82 5.51 -11.38
C ASN A 101 -2.14 7.00 -11.24
N ASP A 102 -3.09 7.33 -10.36
CA ASP A 102 -3.44 8.73 -10.09
C ASP A 102 -2.24 9.52 -9.53
N LEU A 103 -1.50 8.94 -8.58
CA LEU A 103 -0.28 9.54 -8.05
C LEU A 103 0.80 9.72 -9.11
N LEU A 104 1.00 8.74 -10.00
CA LEU A 104 1.98 8.83 -11.08
C LEU A 104 1.64 9.94 -12.08
N VAL A 105 0.35 10.18 -12.35
CA VAL A 105 -0.12 11.26 -13.22
C VAL A 105 0.03 12.61 -12.52
N THR A 106 -0.43 12.72 -11.28
CA THR A 106 -0.44 13.97 -10.51
C THR A 106 0.98 14.43 -10.15
N LEU A 107 1.88 13.50 -9.80
CA LEU A 107 3.26 13.79 -9.40
C LEU A 107 4.25 13.73 -10.55
N LYS A 108 3.76 13.72 -11.81
CA LYS A 108 4.61 13.62 -12.99
C LYS A 108 5.59 14.81 -13.06
N PRO A 109 6.91 14.58 -13.07
CA PRO A 109 7.89 15.66 -13.13
C PRO A 109 7.95 16.29 -14.52
N ALA A 110 8.29 17.59 -14.57
CA ALA A 110 8.49 18.32 -15.80
C ALA A 110 9.65 17.68 -16.61
N GLY A 111 9.35 17.21 -17.82
CA GLY A 111 10.30 16.53 -18.71
C GLY A 111 10.13 15.01 -18.81
N CYS A 112 9.25 14.40 -18.00
CA CYS A 112 8.91 12.99 -18.18
C CYS A 112 7.93 12.82 -19.36
N THR A 113 8.29 12.00 -20.35
CA THR A 113 7.43 11.67 -21.49
C THR A 113 7.08 10.19 -21.45
N PRO A 114 5.81 9.81 -21.72
CA PRO A 114 5.40 8.40 -21.75
C PRO A 114 6.08 7.61 -22.88
N ASP A 115 6.62 8.31 -23.87
CA ASP A 115 7.26 7.73 -25.05
C ASP A 115 8.72 7.31 -24.80
N ILE A 116 9.32 7.77 -23.71
CA ILE A 116 10.73 7.52 -23.39
C ILE A 116 10.79 6.65 -22.13
N ASN A 117 10.96 5.35 -22.33
CA ASN A 117 11.26 4.42 -21.25
C ASN A 117 12.77 4.38 -21.03
N LEU A 118 13.22 4.75 -19.83
CA LEU A 118 14.60 4.52 -19.41
C LEU A 118 14.77 3.03 -19.12
N LEU A 119 15.37 2.31 -20.06
CA LEU A 119 15.73 0.91 -19.85
C LEU A 119 17.04 0.89 -19.04
N ASP A 120 17.01 0.36 -17.82
CA ASP A 120 18.22 0.11 -17.06
C ASP A 120 19.07 -0.94 -17.79
N SER A 121 20.38 -0.72 -17.86
CA SER A 121 21.31 -1.66 -18.46
C SER A 121 21.55 -2.81 -17.48
N MET A 122 20.54 -3.66 -17.27
CA MET A 122 20.77 -4.94 -16.59
C MET A 122 21.90 -5.67 -17.35
N PRO A 123 23.03 -5.98 -16.68
CA PRO A 123 24.14 -6.64 -17.36
C PRO A 123 23.66 -8.01 -17.85
N ILE A 124 23.78 -8.25 -19.16
CA ILE A 124 23.56 -9.58 -19.73
C ILE A 124 24.64 -10.49 -19.13
N ILE A 125 24.21 -11.44 -18.30
CA ILE A 125 25.12 -12.44 -17.72
C ILE A 125 25.56 -13.37 -18.86
N THR A 126 26.69 -13.06 -19.49
CA THR A 126 27.24 -13.80 -20.64
C THR A 126 27.86 -15.13 -20.22
N CYS A 127 28.39 -15.22 -18.99
CA CYS A 127 29.02 -16.43 -18.46
C CYS A 127 28.64 -16.63 -16.98
N SER A 128 27.79 -17.62 -16.70
CA SER A 128 27.59 -18.15 -15.34
C SER A 128 28.71 -19.15 -15.08
N GLY A 129 29.68 -18.81 -14.22
CA GLY A 129 30.86 -19.63 -13.87
C GLY A 129 30.57 -20.94 -13.13
N LYS A 130 29.48 -21.64 -13.45
CA LYS A 130 29.02 -22.87 -12.79
C LYS A 130 29.65 -24.17 -13.34
N ARG A 131 30.73 -24.10 -14.11
CA ARG A 131 31.43 -25.32 -14.57
C ARG A 131 32.60 -25.62 -13.63
N GLN A 132 32.45 -26.63 -12.77
CA GLN A 132 33.58 -27.26 -12.10
C GLN A 132 34.42 -27.98 -13.16
N GLY A 133 35.70 -27.62 -13.27
CA GLY A 133 36.64 -28.35 -14.13
C GLY A 133 36.84 -29.77 -13.61
N LYS A 134 36.37 -30.77 -14.36
CA LYS A 134 36.84 -32.15 -14.19
C LYS A 134 38.21 -32.24 -14.84
N VAL A 135 39.25 -32.33 -14.03
CA VAL A 135 40.60 -32.69 -14.48
C VAL A 135 40.61 -34.21 -14.65
N ALA A 136 41.05 -34.68 -15.83
CA ALA A 136 41.29 -36.08 -16.14
C ALA A 136 42.77 -36.42 -15.94
#